data_AF-A0A1I5NVN5-F1
#
_entry.id   AF-A0A1I5NVN5-F1
#
_cell.length_a   1.000
_cell.length_b   1.000
_cell.length_c   1.000
_cell.angle_alpha   90.00
_cell.angle_beta   90.00
_cell.angle_gamma   90.00
#
_symmetry.space_group_name_H-M   'P 1'
#
loop_
_entity.id
_entity.type
_entity.pdbx_description
1 polymer ?
#
loop_
_entity_poly.entity_id
_entity_poly.type
_entity_poly.pdbx_seq_one_letter_code
_entity_poly.pdbx_strand_id
1 'polypeptide(L)'
;MGAFVMSKEHHPILNTNTLDFLKQNVLTVTDLTRSNKLSEILDRFSTGVSEEVFVIQNGKKKNAQAVMLDMDYFEQLLQFKEIIEASLDQVAMEEAYGRIGKPVNQSLSDVFDEEDINVTELIKLLEED
;
A
#
# COMPACT_ATOMS: atom_id res chain seq x y z
N MET A 1 -6.24 -21.61 25.60
CA MET A 1 -7.45 -21.14 24.89
C MET A 1 -7.29 -21.51 23.43
N GLY A 2 -8.33 -22.15 22.87
CA GLY A 2 -8.22 -23.04 21.71
C GLY A 2 -7.85 -22.35 20.40
N ALA A 3 -6.99 -23.00 19.63
CA ALA A 3 -6.76 -22.68 18.23
C ALA A 3 -8.01 -23.07 17.44
N PHE A 4 -8.69 -22.09 16.84
CA PHE A 4 -9.72 -22.35 15.85
C PHE A 4 -9.03 -22.89 14.60
N VAL A 5 -9.14 -24.20 14.39
CA VAL A 5 -8.73 -24.85 13.14
C VAL A 5 -9.90 -24.72 12.17
N MET A 6 -9.77 -23.87 11.16
CA MET A 6 -10.78 -23.76 10.10
C MET A 6 -10.85 -25.07 9.29
N SER A 7 -12.07 -25.54 9.03
CA SER A 7 -12.36 -26.67 8.16
C SER A 7 -12.08 -26.32 6.70
N LYS A 8 -11.62 -27.32 5.94
CA LYS A 8 -10.99 -27.26 4.61
C LYS A 8 -11.77 -26.61 3.44
N GLU A 9 -12.90 -25.95 3.64
CA GLU A 9 -13.81 -25.65 2.50
C GLU A 9 -14.26 -24.19 2.35
N HIS A 10 -13.78 -23.24 3.15
CA HIS A 10 -14.08 -21.81 2.92
C HIS A 10 -12.89 -20.93 3.29
N HIS A 11 -12.11 -20.55 2.28
CA HIS A 11 -11.10 -19.51 2.41
C HIS A 11 -11.79 -18.17 2.15
N PRO A 12 -11.76 -17.21 3.09
CA PRO A 12 -12.50 -15.97 2.96
C PRO A 12 -11.87 -15.06 1.91
N ILE A 13 -12.71 -14.45 1.08
CA ILE A 13 -12.32 -13.47 0.05
C ILE A 13 -11.57 -12.30 0.72
N LEU A 14 -10.41 -11.93 0.18
CA LEU A 14 -9.53 -10.93 0.78
C LEU A 14 -10.04 -9.51 0.58
N ASN A 15 -10.21 -8.80 1.68
CA ASN A 15 -10.44 -7.37 1.77
C ASN A 15 -9.89 -6.85 3.11
N THR A 16 -9.90 -5.53 3.31
CA THR A 16 -9.35 -4.90 4.52
C THR A 16 -9.99 -5.43 5.81
N ASN A 17 -11.25 -5.87 5.77
CA ASN A 17 -11.93 -6.44 6.93
C ASN A 17 -11.45 -7.87 7.25
N THR A 18 -11.08 -8.66 6.23
CA THR A 18 -10.44 -9.97 6.41
C THR A 18 -9.00 -9.86 6.93
N LEU A 19 -8.31 -8.75 6.66
CA LEU A 19 -6.93 -8.53 7.13
C LEU A 19 -6.83 -8.49 8.66
N ASP A 20 -7.78 -7.84 9.33
CA ASP A 20 -7.82 -7.78 10.79
C ASP A 20 -8.18 -9.13 11.42
N PHE A 21 -8.96 -9.96 10.72
CA PHE A 21 -9.20 -11.34 11.11
C PHE A 21 -7.97 -12.23 10.92
N LEU A 22 -7.19 -12.03 9.85
CA LEU A 22 -5.92 -12.73 9.60
C LEU A 22 -4.85 -12.35 10.64
N LYS A 23 -4.83 -11.10 11.13
CA LYS A 23 -3.99 -10.69 12.28
C LYS A 23 -4.35 -11.40 13.60
N GLN A 24 -5.52 -12.04 13.69
CA GLN A 24 -5.88 -12.87 14.85
C GLN A 24 -5.49 -14.35 14.67
N ASN A 25 -5.27 -14.81 13.42
CA ASN A 25 -4.88 -16.18 13.08
C ASN A 25 -3.42 -16.24 12.59
N VAL A 26 -2.51 -15.83 13.45
CA VAL A 26 -1.10 -15.57 13.12
C VAL A 26 -0.22 -16.77 13.43
N LEU A 27 0.63 -17.15 12.47
CA LEU A 27 1.65 -18.17 12.67
C LEU A 27 2.83 -17.56 13.45
N THR A 28 3.28 -18.23 14.51
CA THR A 28 4.53 -17.81 15.15
C THR A 28 5.73 -18.36 14.39
N VAL A 29 6.88 -17.68 14.48
CA VAL A 29 8.15 -18.19 13.93
C VAL A 29 8.46 -19.60 14.45
N THR A 30 8.08 -19.89 15.70
CA THR A 30 8.24 -21.21 16.30
C THR A 30 7.36 -22.25 15.62
N ASP A 31 6.14 -21.90 15.24
CA ASP A 31 5.23 -22.81 14.51
C ASP A 31 5.80 -23.13 13.14
N LEU A 32 6.29 -22.14 12.40
CA LEU A 32 6.88 -22.34 11.06
C LEU A 32 8.14 -23.21 11.06
N THR A 33 8.94 -23.16 12.13
CA THR A 33 10.22 -23.86 12.21
C THR A 33 10.11 -25.23 12.87
N ARG A 34 9.16 -25.43 13.79
CA ARG A 34 8.95 -26.72 14.47
C ARG A 34 7.92 -27.63 13.79
N SER A 35 7.05 -27.08 12.95
CA SER A 35 6.11 -27.85 12.17
C SER A 35 6.46 -27.78 10.69
N ASN A 36 6.08 -28.80 9.91
CA ASN A 36 6.23 -28.81 8.45
C ASN A 36 5.34 -27.77 7.73
N LYS A 37 4.76 -26.80 8.47
CA LYS A 37 3.88 -25.76 7.94
C LYS A 37 4.50 -24.92 6.83
N LEU A 38 5.81 -24.63 6.90
CA LEU A 38 6.45 -23.89 5.82
C LEU A 38 6.39 -24.66 4.51
N SER A 39 6.71 -25.96 4.54
CA SER A 39 6.59 -26.84 3.37
C SER A 39 5.14 -26.94 2.91
N GLU A 40 4.18 -27.10 3.83
CA GLU A 40 2.75 -27.14 3.48
C GLU A 40 2.25 -25.85 2.81
N ILE A 41 2.75 -24.68 3.22
CA ILE A 41 2.39 -23.40 2.61
C ILE A 41 3.01 -23.31 1.20
N LEU A 42 4.28 -23.68 1.06
CA LEU A 42 4.95 -23.66 -0.25
C LEU A 42 4.34 -24.66 -1.23
N ASP A 43 3.93 -25.84 -0.76
CA ASP A 43 3.24 -26.84 -1.59
C ASP A 43 1.89 -26.31 -2.08
N ARG A 44 1.18 -25.51 -1.29
CA ARG A 44 -0.06 -24.85 -1.75
C ARG A 44 0.21 -23.84 -2.86
N PHE A 45 1.23 -23.00 -2.70
CA PHE A 45 1.66 -22.06 -3.74
C PHE A 45 2.12 -22.77 -5.01
N SER A 46 2.61 -24.00 -4.92
CA SER A 46 2.99 -24.79 -6.11
C SER A 46 1.80 -25.24 -6.99
N THR A 47 0.56 -25.21 -6.47
CA THR A 47 -0.63 -25.68 -7.20
C THR A 47 -1.26 -24.63 -8.13
N GLY A 48 -0.65 -23.45 -8.22
CA GLY A 48 -1.10 -22.32 -9.05
C GLY A 48 -1.16 -21.03 -8.26
N VAL A 49 -1.54 -19.94 -8.93
CA VAL A 49 -1.67 -18.62 -8.31
C VAL A 49 -2.68 -18.71 -7.16
N SER A 50 -2.21 -18.40 -5.96
CA SER A 50 -3.00 -18.45 -4.73
C SER A 50 -3.10 -17.05 -4.14
N GLU A 51 -4.32 -16.61 -3.87
CA GLU A 51 -4.56 -15.36 -3.15
C GLU A 51 -4.34 -15.53 -1.63
N GLU A 52 -4.03 -16.75 -1.14
CA GLU A 52 -3.87 -17.00 0.29
C GLU A 52 -2.75 -16.16 0.93
N VAL A 53 -3.05 -15.64 2.12
CA VAL A 53 -2.15 -14.77 2.88
C VAL A 53 -1.89 -15.38 4.26
N PHE A 54 -0.60 -15.58 4.57
CA PHE A 54 -0.15 -16.08 5.86
C PHE A 54 0.57 -14.98 6.63
N VAL A 55 0.03 -14.61 7.79
CA VAL A 55 0.66 -13.62 8.67
C VAL A 55 1.60 -14.35 9.63
N ILE A 56 2.84 -13.87 9.70
CA ILE A 56 3.91 -14.42 10.51
C ILE A 56 4.29 -13.39 11.56
N GLN A 57 4.38 -13.79 12.83
CA GLN A 57 4.76 -12.90 13.92
C GLN A 57 5.83 -13.51 14.82
N ASN A 58 6.70 -12.64 15.32
CA ASN A 58 7.60 -13.01 16.40
C ASN A 58 6.85 -13.08 17.74
N GLY A 59 6.80 -14.26 18.36
CA GLY A 59 6.14 -14.45 19.66
C GLY A 59 6.68 -13.55 20.78
N LYS A 60 7.94 -13.09 20.69
CA LYS A 60 8.56 -12.18 21.67
C LYS A 60 8.38 -10.70 21.34
N LYS A 61 8.19 -10.35 20.06
CA LYS A 61 8.03 -8.96 19.58
C LYS A 61 6.75 -8.88 18.76
N LYS A 62 5.64 -8.53 19.40
CA LYS A 62 4.32 -8.56 18.74
C LYS A 62 4.19 -7.62 17.53
N ASN A 63 4.97 -6.54 17.50
CA ASN A 63 5.00 -5.59 16.39
C ASN A 63 5.90 -6.06 15.22
N ALA A 64 6.68 -7.13 15.40
CA ALA A 64 7.45 -7.73 14.33
C ALA A 64 6.56 -8.74 13.61
N GLN A 65 5.81 -8.25 12.62
CA GLN A 65 4.90 -9.00 11.77
C GLN A 65 5.37 -8.93 10.31
N ALA A 66 5.21 -10.03 9.60
CA ALA A 66 5.46 -10.15 8.18
C ALA A 66 4.32 -10.92 7.53
N VAL A 67 4.21 -10.81 6.22
CA VAL A 67 3.21 -11.51 5.43
C VAL A 67 3.93 -12.39 4.42
N MET A 68 3.46 -13.62 4.28
CA MET A 68 3.87 -14.56 3.25
C MET A 68 2.67 -14.80 2.33
N LEU A 69 2.93 -14.68 1.04
CA LEU A 69 1.96 -14.72 -0.03
C LEU A 69 2.64 -15.31 -1.26
N ASP A 70 1.84 -15.80 -2.20
CA ASP A 70 2.33 -16.38 -3.44
C ASP A 70 3.10 -15.35 -4.28
N MET A 71 4.15 -15.79 -4.97
CA MET A 71 5.03 -14.89 -5.73
C MET A 71 4.33 -14.27 -6.94
N ASP A 72 3.55 -15.07 -7.68
CA ASP A 72 2.84 -14.59 -8.87
C ASP A 72 1.69 -13.67 -8.46
N TYR A 73 1.02 -13.98 -7.34
CA TYR A 73 0.02 -13.07 -6.77
C TYR A 73 0.66 -11.74 -6.32
N PHE A 74 1.85 -11.77 -5.73
CA PHE A 74 2.57 -10.54 -5.38
C PHE A 74 2.89 -9.67 -6.61
N GLU A 75 3.34 -10.30 -7.69
CA GLU A 75 3.64 -9.60 -8.93
C GLU A 75 2.39 -8.92 -9.50
N GLN A 76 1.24 -9.59 -9.48
CA GLN A 76 -0.02 -8.99 -9.90
C GLN A 76 -0.39 -7.76 -9.05
N LEU A 77 -0.22 -7.85 -7.72
CA LEU A 77 -0.48 -6.72 -6.82
C LEU A 77 0.46 -5.53 -7.10
N LEU A 78 1.72 -5.79 -7.44
CA LEU A 78 2.66 -4.75 -7.85
C LEU A 78 2.24 -4.10 -9.17
N GLN A 79 1.85 -4.89 -10.16
CA GLN A 79 1.36 -4.37 -11.44
C GLN A 79 0.12 -3.48 -11.26
N PHE A 80 -0.82 -3.88 -10.41
CA PHE A 80 -1.99 -3.04 -10.09
C PHE A 80 -1.57 -1.71 -9.46
N LYS A 81 -0.63 -1.75 -8.53
CA LYS A 81 -0.10 -0.53 -7.89
C LYS A 81 0.52 0.40 -8.93
N GLU A 82 1.37 -0.11 -9.82
CA GLU A 82 2.03 0.67 -10.87
C GLU A 82 1.02 1.33 -11.82
N ILE A 83 -0.02 0.60 -12.23
CA ILE A 83 -1.08 1.13 -13.11
C ILE A 83 -1.84 2.25 -12.41
N ILE A 84 -2.16 2.09 -11.13
CA ILE A 84 -2.87 3.10 -10.34
C ILE A 84 -2.01 4.36 -10.17
N GLU A 85 -0.73 4.21 -9.82
CA GLU A 85 0.21 5.32 -9.69
C GLU A 85 0.35 6.08 -11.02
N ALA A 86 0.54 5.36 -12.14
CA ALA A 86 0.62 5.96 -13.47
C ALA A 86 -0.69 6.69 -13.87
N SER A 87 -1.85 6.14 -13.50
CA SER A 87 -3.15 6.76 -13.77
C SER A 87 -3.34 8.05 -12.97
N LEU A 88 -2.89 8.08 -11.71
CA LEU A 88 -2.93 9.28 -10.88
C LEU A 88 -2.03 10.39 -11.46
N ASP A 89 -0.83 10.04 -11.89
CA ASP A 89 0.10 10.97 -12.54
C ASP A 89 -0.50 11.53 -13.84
N GLN A 90 -1.15 10.68 -14.64
CA GLN A 90 -1.84 11.12 -15.85
C GLN A 90 -2.98 12.10 -15.54
N VAL A 91 -3.80 11.82 -14.53
CA VAL A 91 -4.89 12.74 -14.13
C VAL A 91 -4.33 14.08 -13.65
N ALA A 92 -3.27 14.07 -12.84
CA ALA A 92 -2.62 15.30 -12.39
C ALA A 92 -2.06 16.10 -13.58
N MET A 93 -1.47 15.43 -14.55
CA MET A 93 -0.93 16.05 -15.76
C MET A 93 -2.02 16.59 -16.67
N GLU A 94 -3.13 15.88 -16.85
CA GLU A 94 -4.32 16.35 -17.59
C GLU A 94 -4.95 17.57 -16.94
N GLU A 95 -5.07 17.59 -15.60
CA GLU A 95 -5.52 18.77 -14.85
C GLU A 95 -4.57 19.96 -15.03
N ALA A 96 -3.25 19.73 -14.99
CA ALA A 96 -2.25 20.77 -15.22
C ALA A 96 -2.35 21.33 -16.66
N TYR A 97 -2.40 20.46 -17.68
CA TYR A 97 -2.61 20.87 -19.07
C TYR A 97 -3.94 21.59 -19.28
N GLY A 98 -5.01 21.13 -18.62
CA GLY A 98 -6.33 21.76 -18.66
C GLY A 98 -6.38 23.15 -18.02
N ARG A 99 -5.35 23.53 -17.25
CA ARG A 99 -5.16 24.89 -16.71
C ARG A 99 -4.31 25.77 -17.63
N ILE A 100 -3.53 25.20 -18.55
CA ILE A 100 -2.75 25.97 -19.52
C ILE A 100 -3.72 26.75 -20.42
N GLY A 101 -3.59 28.08 -20.41
CA GLY A 101 -4.41 28.98 -21.23
C GLY A 101 -5.77 29.36 -20.65
N LYS A 102 -6.16 28.86 -19.45
CA LYS A 102 -7.32 29.39 -18.73
C LYS A 102 -6.91 30.64 -17.93
N PRO A 103 -7.73 31.72 -17.93
CA PRO A 103 -7.47 32.87 -17.09
C PRO A 103 -7.51 32.44 -15.62
N VAL A 104 -6.42 32.71 -14.91
CA VAL A 104 -6.34 32.45 -13.47
C VAL A 104 -7.06 33.60 -12.77
N ASN A 105 -8.18 33.29 -12.11
CA ASN A 105 -8.99 34.27 -11.37
C ASN A 105 -8.53 34.48 -9.92
N GLN A 106 -7.40 33.89 -9.53
CA GLN A 106 -6.82 33.97 -8.18
C GLN A 106 -5.52 34.78 -8.24
N SER A 107 -5.35 35.75 -7.34
CA SER A 107 -4.09 36.48 -7.21
C SER A 107 -3.06 35.63 -6.49
N LEU A 108 -1.76 35.85 -6.76
CA LEU A 108 -0.68 35.20 -6.02
C LEU A 108 -0.76 35.48 -4.51
N SER A 109 -1.27 36.66 -4.13
CA SER A 109 -1.53 37.06 -2.75
C SER A 109 -2.72 36.35 -2.09
N ASP A 110 -3.53 35.60 -2.85
CA ASP A 110 -4.64 34.79 -2.30
C ASP A 110 -4.20 33.32 -2.06
N VAL A 111 -3.02 32.93 -2.57
CA VAL A 111 -2.52 31.55 -2.58
C VAL A 111 -1.28 31.39 -1.69
N PHE A 112 -0.45 32.42 -1.58
CA PHE A 112 0.73 32.44 -0.72
C PHE A 112 0.50 33.37 0.47
N ASP A 113 0.75 32.86 1.68
CA ASP A 113 0.81 33.69 2.88
C ASP A 113 2.17 34.41 2.93
N GLU A 114 2.26 35.54 3.65
CA GLU A 114 3.50 36.36 3.76
C GLU A 114 4.70 35.58 4.34
N GLU A 115 4.46 34.44 4.99
CA GLU A 115 5.49 33.54 5.52
C GLU A 115 6.08 32.59 4.45
N ASP A 116 5.35 32.32 3.35
CA ASP A 116 5.77 31.38 2.32
C ASP A 116 6.60 32.05 1.21
N ILE A 117 6.25 33.28 0.83
CA ILE A 117 6.93 34.03 -0.24
C ILE A 117 6.94 35.54 0.08
N ASN A 118 8.12 36.15 0.13
CA ASN A 118 8.27 37.61 0.25
C ASN A 118 8.03 38.30 -1.10
N VAL A 119 6.75 38.50 -1.44
CA VAL A 119 6.31 39.12 -2.71
C VAL A 119 6.94 40.52 -2.90
N THR A 120 7.19 41.24 -1.81
CA THR A 120 7.82 42.58 -1.84
C THR A 120 9.26 42.53 -2.35
N GLU A 121 9.99 41.46 -2.00
CA GLU A 121 11.38 41.26 -2.44
C GLU A 121 11.45 40.83 -3.90
N LEU A 122 10.49 40.01 -4.36
CA LEU A 122 10.36 39.63 -5.76
C LEU A 122 10.03 40.80 -6.68
N ILE A 123 9.16 41.72 -6.26
CA ILE A 123 8.84 42.93 -7.03
C ILE A 123 10.07 43.84 -7.16
N LYS A 124 10.83 44.02 -6.07
CA LYS A 124 12.08 44.80 -6.11
C LYS A 124 13.11 44.21 -7.07
N LEU A 125 13.24 42.89 -7.09
CA LEU A 125 14.14 42.19 -8.02
C LEU A 125 13.73 42.33 -9.49
N LEU A 126 12.45 42.57 -9.78
CA LEU A 126 11.95 42.82 -11.15
C LEU A 126 12.08 44.28 -11.58
N GLU A 127 12.22 45.21 -10.64
CA GLU A 127 12.41 46.65 -10.91
C GLU A 127 13.89 47.07 -10.97
N GLU A 128 14.83 46.18 -10.59
CA GLU A 128 16.28 46.41 -10.64
C GLU A 128 16.96 45.97 -11.95
N ASP A 129 16.20 45.50 -12.95
CA ASP A 129 16.61 45.34 -14.37
C ASP A 129 15.87 46.34 -15.29
#